data_AF-A0AA87SWP1-F1
#
_entry.id   AF-A0AA87SWP1-F1
#
_cell.length_a   1.000
_cell.length_b   1.000
_cell.length_c   1.000
_cell.angle_alpha   90.00
_cell.angle_beta   90.00
_cell.angle_gamma   90.00
#
_symmetry.space_group_name_H-M   'P 1'
#
loop_
_entity.id
_entity.type
_entity.pdbx_description
1 polymer ?
#
loop_
_entity_poly.entity_id
_entity_poly.type
_entity_poly.pdbx_seq_one_letter_code
_entity_poly.pdbx_strand_id
1 'polypeptide(L)'
;MLFFVFFCKEENKEVPKQENSVQEEKVQNMKTEYVFNGVYSMREIHLMKEVFGIQSKFKKYCLRIDLKANIVELGIVEGKVYKGKILEKDAESVTIEINGKSQKYFTVKYTSLTGNETFDLMTEDYSEKEADGKWNMDSSAGAEASMQTIEQCVSTINLNEELQYHEEDHSVPKKK
;
A
#
# COMPACT_ATOMS: atom_id res chain seq x y z
N MET A 1 5.56 26.18 64.33
CA MET A 1 7.02 26.03 64.19
C MET A 1 7.26 24.84 63.28
N LEU A 2 7.49 25.07 61.98
CA LEU A 2 8.78 25.24 61.30
C LEU A 2 9.65 23.95 61.17
N PHE A 3 9.77 23.51 59.89
CA PHE A 3 10.90 22.90 59.16
C PHE A 3 11.25 21.40 59.23
N PHE A 4 11.21 20.79 58.02
CA PHE A 4 12.16 19.91 57.28
C PHE A 4 13.19 19.11 58.10
N VAL A 5 13.57 17.86 57.77
CA VAL A 5 14.41 17.47 56.61
C VAL A 5 14.21 15.98 56.20
N PHE A 6 14.37 15.74 54.89
CA PHE A 6 14.55 14.46 54.17
C PHE A 6 15.62 13.52 54.75
N PHE A 7 15.47 12.20 54.54
CA PHE A 7 16.54 11.34 54.00
C PHE A 7 15.94 10.11 53.30
N CYS A 8 16.26 9.97 52.01
CA CYS A 8 16.00 8.81 51.17
C CYS A 8 16.81 7.59 51.65
N LYS A 9 16.19 6.40 51.61
CA LYS A 9 16.92 5.13 51.44
C LYS A 9 16.11 4.18 50.57
N GLU A 10 16.29 4.38 49.27
CA GLU A 10 16.61 3.38 48.26
C GLU A 10 16.52 1.90 48.69
N GLU A 11 15.45 1.22 48.29
CA GLU A 11 15.46 -0.19 47.92
C GLU A 11 14.64 -0.34 46.63
N ASN A 12 15.36 -0.38 45.52
CA ASN A 12 14.82 -0.55 44.18
C ASN A 12 14.41 -2.02 44.03
N LYS A 13 13.12 -2.32 44.18
CA LYS A 13 12.56 -3.61 43.77
C LYS A 13 12.25 -3.55 42.28
N GLU A 14 13.05 -4.28 41.51
CA GLU A 14 12.77 -4.67 40.14
C GLU A 14 11.40 -5.35 40.04
N VAL A 15 10.53 -4.80 39.21
CA VAL A 15 9.36 -5.49 38.64
C VAL A 15 9.35 -5.12 37.15
N PRO A 16 9.25 -6.11 36.23
CA PRO A 16 9.56 -5.91 34.84
C PRO A 16 8.51 -5.01 34.18
N LYS A 17 8.99 -3.96 33.51
CA LYS A 17 8.17 -3.11 32.67
C LYS A 17 7.75 -3.93 31.45
N GLN A 18 6.52 -4.42 31.50
CA GLN A 18 5.77 -4.99 30.39
C GLN A 18 6.06 -4.16 29.12
N GLU A 19 6.68 -4.79 28.13
CA GLU A 19 6.78 -4.28 26.77
C GLU A 19 5.35 -4.08 26.24
N ASN A 20 4.88 -2.83 26.29
CA ASN A 20 3.77 -2.46 25.45
C ASN A 20 4.28 -2.49 24.01
N SER A 21 3.72 -3.38 23.19
CA SER A 21 3.92 -3.38 21.75
C SER A 21 3.66 -1.98 21.22
N VAL A 22 4.68 -1.38 20.61
CA VAL A 22 4.55 -0.13 19.87
C VAL A 22 3.56 -0.40 18.73
N GLN A 23 2.33 0.08 18.89
CA GLN A 23 1.41 0.18 17.76
C GLN A 23 1.91 1.37 16.94
N GLU A 24 2.67 1.07 15.89
CA GLU A 24 3.24 2.08 14.98
C GLU A 24 2.11 2.86 14.31
N GLU A 25 1.98 4.13 14.68
CA GLU A 25 0.98 5.03 14.13
C GLU A 25 1.42 5.51 12.75
N LYS A 26 0.87 4.91 11.68
CA LYS A 26 0.98 5.44 10.31
C LYS A 26 0.25 6.78 10.24
N VAL A 27 0.96 7.89 10.41
CA VAL A 27 0.38 9.24 10.32
C VAL A 27 0.06 9.55 8.86
N GLN A 28 -1.23 9.70 8.56
CA GLN A 28 -1.71 10.10 7.24
C GLN A 28 -1.76 11.62 7.10
N ASN A 29 -1.27 12.14 5.97
CA ASN A 29 -1.45 13.53 5.59
C ASN A 29 -2.27 13.61 4.30
N MET A 30 -3.45 14.23 4.38
CA MET A 30 -4.35 14.42 3.23
C MET A 30 -4.04 15.69 2.41
N LYS A 31 -3.12 16.55 2.86
CA LYS A 31 -2.80 17.83 2.21
C LYS A 31 -1.50 17.80 1.42
N THR A 32 -1.39 16.94 0.42
CA THR A 32 -0.24 17.01 -0.48
C THR A 32 -0.63 17.07 -1.93
N GLU A 33 -0.09 18.08 -2.62
CA GLU A 33 -0.02 18.25 -4.08
C GLU A 33 0.82 17.14 -4.75
N TYR A 34 0.71 15.89 -4.28
CA TYR A 34 1.37 14.77 -4.95
C TYR A 34 0.55 14.44 -6.19
N VAL A 35 1.08 14.86 -7.32
CA VAL A 35 0.54 14.55 -8.63
C VAL A 35 0.73 13.05 -8.84
N PHE A 36 -0.36 12.29 -9.03
CA PHE A 36 -0.35 10.85 -9.34
C PHE A 36 0.65 10.54 -10.48
N ASN A 37 1.90 10.28 -10.14
CA ASN A 37 3.02 10.06 -11.04
C ASN A 37 3.84 8.90 -10.48
N GLY A 38 3.33 7.69 -10.65
CA GLY A 38 3.94 6.52 -10.05
C GLY A 38 3.49 5.23 -10.70
N VAL A 39 4.23 4.18 -10.40
CA VAL A 39 3.81 2.80 -10.61
C VAL A 39 3.38 2.25 -9.27
N TYR A 40 2.24 1.58 -9.23
CA TYR A 40 1.63 1.05 -8.03
C TYR A 40 1.52 -0.47 -8.16
N SER A 41 1.99 -1.20 -7.16
CA SER A 41 1.72 -2.63 -7.01
C SER A 41 0.36 -2.79 -6.35
N MET A 42 -0.59 -3.29 -7.13
CA MET A 42 -1.98 -3.44 -6.72
C MET A 42 -2.15 -4.73 -5.92
N ARG A 43 -2.85 -4.62 -4.79
CA ARG A 43 -2.93 -5.68 -3.78
C ARG A 43 -4.07 -6.67 -4.07
N GLU A 44 -5.12 -6.24 -4.76
CA GLU A 44 -6.36 -7.01 -4.89
C GLU A 44 -6.79 -7.32 -6.32
N ILE A 45 -6.89 -8.62 -6.63
CA ILE A 45 -7.32 -9.11 -7.95
C ILE A 45 -8.77 -8.79 -8.30
N HIS A 46 -9.64 -8.66 -7.29
CA HIS A 46 -11.06 -8.38 -7.49
C HIS A 46 -11.23 -7.05 -8.22
N LEU A 47 -10.42 -6.04 -7.89
CA LEU A 47 -10.42 -4.76 -8.60
C LEU A 47 -10.13 -4.94 -10.09
N MET A 48 -9.11 -5.71 -10.46
CA MET A 48 -8.79 -5.95 -11.87
C MET A 48 -9.90 -6.70 -12.63
N LYS A 49 -10.51 -7.71 -11.99
CA LYS A 49 -11.53 -8.55 -12.63
C LYS A 49 -12.89 -7.86 -12.70
N GLU A 50 -13.34 -7.29 -11.59
CA GLU A 50 -14.69 -6.76 -11.44
C GLU A 50 -14.81 -5.35 -12.01
N VAL A 51 -13.78 -4.52 -11.82
CA VAL A 51 -13.77 -3.15 -12.34
C VAL A 51 -13.39 -3.15 -13.81
N PHE A 52 -12.22 -3.68 -14.16
CA PHE A 52 -11.68 -3.55 -15.53
C PHE A 52 -12.02 -4.73 -16.47
N GLY A 53 -12.69 -5.77 -15.97
CA GLY A 53 -13.03 -6.94 -16.77
C GLY A 53 -11.82 -7.76 -17.21
N ILE A 54 -10.68 -7.63 -16.53
CA ILE A 54 -9.42 -8.29 -16.91
C ILE A 54 -9.25 -9.56 -16.08
N GLN A 55 -9.07 -10.69 -16.77
CA GLN A 55 -8.76 -11.96 -16.13
C GLN A 55 -7.25 -12.22 -16.14
N SER A 56 -6.71 -12.57 -14.99
CA SER A 56 -5.34 -13.05 -14.80
C SER A 56 -5.37 -14.25 -13.86
N LYS A 57 -4.37 -15.13 -14.00
CA LYS A 57 -4.15 -16.21 -13.03
C LYS A 57 -3.43 -15.72 -11.76
N PHE A 58 -2.87 -14.51 -11.79
CA PHE A 58 -2.12 -13.92 -10.68
C PHE A 58 -2.97 -12.92 -9.90
N LYS A 59 -2.73 -12.85 -8.60
CA LYS A 59 -3.48 -11.97 -7.69
C LYS A 59 -3.01 -10.53 -7.70
N LYS A 60 -1.77 -10.29 -8.14
CA LYS A 60 -1.13 -8.99 -8.16
C LYS A 60 -0.98 -8.50 -9.59
N TYR A 61 -1.13 -7.19 -9.75
CA TYR A 61 -0.92 -6.49 -11.02
C TYR A 61 -0.33 -5.12 -10.73
N CYS A 62 0.16 -4.44 -11.76
CA CYS A 62 0.72 -3.11 -11.64
C CYS A 62 -0.16 -2.10 -12.34
N LEU A 63 -0.34 -0.94 -11.72
CA LEU A 63 -1.02 0.20 -12.32
C LEU A 63 -0.05 1.38 -12.37
N ARG A 64 0.11 1.99 -13.54
CA ARG A 64 0.89 3.19 -13.72
C ARG A 64 -0.06 4.32 -14.03
N ILE A 65 0.02 5.38 -13.24
CA ILE A 65 -0.67 6.63 -13.47
C ILE A 65 0.40 7.71 -13.49
N ASP A 66 0.50 8.42 -14.60
CA ASP A 66 1.39 9.56 -14.77
C ASP A 66 0.57 10.71 -15.36
N LEU A 67 0.08 11.59 -14.49
CA LEU A 67 -0.72 12.75 -14.90
C LEU A 67 0.10 13.75 -15.71
N LYS A 68 1.44 13.78 -15.55
CA LYS A 68 2.32 14.70 -16.28
C LYS A 68 2.51 14.23 -17.72
N ALA A 69 2.71 12.94 -17.93
CA ALA A 69 2.83 12.32 -19.24
C ALA A 69 1.47 11.91 -19.84
N ASN A 70 0.38 12.04 -19.08
CA ASN A 70 -0.97 11.58 -19.43
C ASN A 70 -1.01 10.08 -19.77
N ILE A 71 -0.34 9.26 -18.95
CA ILE A 71 -0.22 7.81 -19.13
C ILE A 71 -1.07 7.10 -18.08
N VAL A 72 -1.86 6.13 -18.54
CA VAL A 72 -2.49 5.10 -17.71
C VAL A 72 -2.19 3.75 -18.32
N GLU A 73 -1.53 2.88 -17.56
CA GLU A 73 -1.18 1.53 -18.01
C GLU A 73 -1.44 0.53 -16.88
N LEU A 74 -2.03 -0.61 -17.20
CA LEU A 74 -2.20 -1.72 -16.29
C LEU A 74 -1.42 -2.91 -16.83
N GLY A 75 -0.44 -3.41 -16.08
CA GLY A 75 0.34 -4.58 -16.43
C GLY A 75 0.00 -5.79 -15.57
N ILE A 76 -0.09 -6.95 -16.20
CA ILE A 76 -0.24 -8.24 -15.53
C ILE A 76 0.97 -9.13 -15.80
N VAL A 77 1.20 -10.09 -14.91
CA VAL A 77 2.35 -11.02 -14.94
C VAL A 77 2.44 -11.84 -16.21
N GLU A 78 1.32 -12.06 -16.91
CA GLU A 78 1.31 -12.68 -18.24
C GLU A 78 1.94 -11.82 -19.36
N GLY A 79 2.54 -10.68 -19.03
CA GLY A 79 3.22 -9.80 -19.98
C GLY A 79 2.28 -8.93 -20.82
N LYS A 80 0.98 -8.90 -20.48
CA LYS A 80 0.02 -8.03 -21.14
C LYS A 80 -0.03 -6.67 -20.44
N VAL A 81 -0.07 -5.61 -21.25
CA VAL A 81 -0.25 -4.24 -20.80
C VAL A 81 -1.52 -3.66 -21.43
N TYR A 82 -2.43 -3.18 -20.60
CA TYR A 82 -3.67 -2.53 -20.99
C TYR A 82 -3.50 -1.03 -20.87
N LYS A 83 -3.69 -0.33 -21.98
CA LYS A 83 -3.63 1.13 -22.00
C LYS A 83 -4.99 1.71 -21.60
N GLY A 84 -4.95 2.74 -20.78
CA GLY A 84 -6.11 3.50 -20.36
C GLY A 84 -5.99 4.97 -20.72
N LYS A 85 -6.87 5.77 -20.11
CA LYS A 85 -6.86 7.23 -20.17
C LYS A 85 -7.32 7.82 -18.84
N ILE A 86 -6.92 9.04 -18.56
CA ILE A 86 -7.45 9.84 -17.45
C ILE A 86 -8.77 10.47 -17.92
N LEU A 87 -9.83 10.27 -17.16
CA LEU A 87 -11.14 10.88 -17.39
C LEU A 87 -11.27 12.21 -16.63
N GLU A 88 -10.96 12.17 -15.34
CA GLU A 88 -11.10 13.29 -14.42
C GLU A 88 -9.94 13.29 -13.44
N LYS A 89 -9.56 14.47 -12.94
CA LYS A 89 -8.58 14.61 -11.87
C LYS A 89 -8.88 15.85 -11.05
N ASP A 90 -8.63 15.74 -9.76
CA ASP A 90 -8.61 16.86 -8.83
C ASP A 90 -7.35 16.79 -7.97
N ALA A 91 -7.30 17.54 -6.88
CA ALA A 91 -6.12 17.61 -6.01
C ALA A 91 -5.88 16.31 -5.23
N GLU A 92 -6.90 15.48 -5.03
CA GLU A 92 -6.86 14.32 -4.11
C GLU A 92 -7.11 12.99 -4.84
N SER A 93 -7.65 13.06 -6.06
CA SER A 93 -8.13 11.89 -6.77
C SER A 93 -7.94 11.96 -8.29
N VAL A 94 -7.93 10.78 -8.90
CA VAL A 94 -7.92 10.58 -10.35
C VAL A 94 -8.95 9.53 -10.72
N THR A 95 -9.74 9.81 -11.73
CA THR A 95 -10.60 8.83 -12.37
C THR A 95 -9.93 8.37 -13.66
N ILE A 96 -9.64 7.09 -13.76
CA ILE A 96 -9.05 6.47 -14.96
C ILE A 96 -10.06 5.57 -15.65
N GLU A 97 -9.88 5.32 -16.93
CA GLU A 97 -10.64 4.34 -17.70
C GLU A 97 -9.71 3.32 -18.36
N ILE A 98 -10.01 2.03 -18.19
CA ILE A 98 -9.37 0.92 -18.88
C ILE A 98 -10.48 -0.02 -19.38
N ASN A 99 -10.41 -0.48 -20.63
CA ASN A 99 -11.44 -1.33 -21.25
C ASN A 99 -12.87 -0.74 -21.18
N GLY A 100 -13.02 0.58 -21.25
CA GLY A 100 -14.34 1.24 -21.17
C GLY A 100 -14.97 1.21 -19.76
N LYS A 101 -14.19 0.85 -18.74
CA LYS A 101 -14.59 0.82 -17.34
C LYS A 101 -13.76 1.82 -16.56
N SER A 102 -14.42 2.62 -15.73
CA SER A 102 -13.79 3.68 -14.96
C SER A 102 -13.59 3.29 -13.50
N GLN A 103 -12.48 3.74 -12.92
CA GLN A 103 -12.24 3.67 -11.49
C GLN A 103 -11.71 5.00 -10.98
N LYS A 104 -12.23 5.44 -9.84
CA LYS A 104 -11.69 6.57 -9.09
C LYS A 104 -10.69 6.05 -8.05
N TYR A 105 -9.51 6.66 -8.01
CA TYR A 105 -8.47 6.41 -7.02
C TYR A 105 -8.18 7.68 -6.24
N PHE A 106 -7.87 7.52 -4.96
CA PHE A 106 -7.38 8.57 -4.07
C PHE A 106 -5.94 8.24 -3.68
N THR A 107 -5.09 9.26 -3.58
CA THR A 107 -3.72 9.07 -3.09
C THR A 107 -3.64 9.43 -1.62
N VAL A 108 -3.08 8.53 -0.81
CA VAL A 108 -2.79 8.79 0.60
C VAL A 108 -1.29 8.76 0.84
N LYS A 109 -0.77 9.87 1.36
CA LYS A 109 0.62 9.99 1.77
C LYS A 109 0.81 9.48 3.20
N TYR A 110 1.85 8.68 3.42
CA TYR A 110 2.25 8.23 4.75
C TYR A 110 3.77 8.08 4.87
N THR A 111 4.26 8.01 6.10
CA THR A 111 5.65 7.67 6.40
C THR A 111 5.79 6.16 6.58
N SER A 112 6.65 5.53 5.78
CA SER A 112 6.95 4.12 5.90
C SER A 112 7.68 3.80 7.20
N LEU A 113 7.79 2.51 7.53
CA LEU A 113 8.57 2.01 8.67
C LEU A 113 10.04 2.45 8.63
N THR A 114 10.58 2.71 7.44
CA THR A 114 11.95 3.18 7.24
C THR A 114 12.08 4.70 7.29
N GLY A 115 11.02 5.42 7.65
CA GLY A 115 11.00 6.88 7.72
C GLY A 115 10.88 7.60 6.38
N ASN A 116 10.67 6.88 5.28
CA ASN A 116 10.52 7.47 3.95
C ASN A 116 9.06 7.83 3.68
N GLU A 117 8.81 8.99 3.10
CA GLU A 117 7.47 9.32 2.61
C GLU A 117 7.15 8.47 1.38
N THR A 118 5.97 7.86 1.37
CA THR A 118 5.46 7.03 0.26
C THR A 118 3.95 7.18 0.15
N PHE A 119 3.36 6.58 -0.88
CA PHE A 119 1.98 6.78 -1.27
C PHE A 119 1.27 5.44 -1.49
N ASP A 120 0.02 5.39 -1.03
CA ASP A 120 -0.88 4.28 -1.31
C ASP A 120 -2.09 4.80 -2.08
N LEU A 121 -2.65 3.95 -2.94
CA LEU A 121 -3.91 4.16 -3.62
C LEU A 121 -5.06 3.60 -2.77
N MET A 122 -6.11 4.39 -2.66
CA MET A 122 -7.39 4.02 -2.07
C MET A 122 -8.50 4.09 -3.11
N THR A 123 -9.55 3.32 -2.92
CA THR A 123 -10.76 3.37 -3.75
C THR A 123 -12.00 3.16 -2.90
N GLU A 124 -13.10 3.81 -3.24
CA GLU A 124 -14.36 3.69 -2.48
C GLU A 124 -14.99 2.30 -2.55
N ASP A 125 -14.71 1.53 -3.61
CA ASP A 125 -15.30 0.20 -3.81
C ASP A 125 -14.58 -0.91 -3.03
N TYR A 126 -13.49 -0.59 -2.31
CA TYR A 126 -12.69 -1.58 -1.59
C TYR A 126 -12.06 -1.04 -0.30
N SER A 127 -11.51 0.16 -0.33
CA SER A 127 -10.85 0.73 0.84
C SER A 127 -11.87 1.20 1.86
N GLU A 128 -11.60 0.93 3.13
CA GLU A 128 -12.44 1.31 4.25
C GLU A 128 -12.08 2.72 4.72
N LYS A 129 -13.09 3.48 5.17
CA LYS A 129 -12.89 4.71 5.92
C LYS A 129 -13.23 4.46 7.38
N GLU A 130 -12.37 4.95 8.26
CA GLU A 130 -12.58 4.97 9.70
C GLU A 130 -13.67 5.97 10.09
N ALA A 131 -14.13 5.91 11.34
CA ALA A 131 -15.19 6.78 11.85
C ALA A 131 -14.84 8.28 11.78
N ASP A 132 -13.56 8.63 11.72
CA ASP A 132 -13.08 10.02 11.55
C ASP A 132 -12.94 10.45 10.09
N GLY A 133 -13.34 9.59 9.13
CA GLY A 133 -13.30 9.84 7.70
C GLY A 133 -11.94 9.59 7.04
N LYS A 134 -10.93 9.17 7.80
CA LYS A 134 -9.62 8.78 7.25
C LYS A 134 -9.68 7.40 6.62
N TRP A 135 -8.80 7.15 5.66
CA TRP A 135 -8.70 5.83 5.04
C TRP A 135 -8.05 4.84 6.01
N ASN A 136 -8.50 3.59 6.02
CA ASN A 136 -7.79 2.52 6.69
C ASN A 136 -6.64 2.03 5.77
N MET A 137 -5.38 2.28 6.16
CA MET A 137 -4.21 1.92 5.34
C MET A 137 -4.08 0.42 5.06
N ASP A 138 -4.67 -0.42 5.92
CA ASP A 138 -4.62 -1.87 5.74
C ASP A 138 -5.55 -2.33 4.61
N SER A 139 -6.49 -1.48 4.21
CA SER A 139 -7.41 -1.67 3.08
C SER A 139 -6.99 -0.93 1.80
N SER A 140 -5.69 -0.61 1.65
CA SER A 140 -5.20 0.03 0.42
C SER A 140 -5.35 -0.86 -0.82
N ALA A 141 -5.85 -0.27 -1.90
CA ALA A 141 -5.97 -0.91 -3.22
C ALA A 141 -4.60 -1.19 -3.86
N GLY A 142 -3.59 -0.37 -3.57
CA GLY A 142 -2.25 -0.53 -4.12
C GLY A 142 -1.23 0.34 -3.43
N ALA A 143 0.02 -0.11 -3.39
CA ALA A 143 1.14 0.64 -2.83
C ALA A 143 2.01 1.18 -3.95
N GLU A 144 2.56 2.38 -3.79
CA GLU A 144 3.59 2.87 -4.72
C GLU A 144 4.78 1.89 -4.73
N ALA A 145 5.11 1.41 -5.93
CA ALA A 145 6.27 0.59 -6.17
C ALA A 145 7.48 1.49 -6.39
N SER A 146 8.66 1.06 -5.96
CA SER A 146 9.93 1.77 -6.22
C SER A 146 10.38 1.73 -7.70
N MET A 147 9.45 1.52 -8.63
CA MET A 147 9.68 1.13 -10.02
C MET A 147 9.20 2.25 -10.94
N GLN A 148 9.91 2.48 -12.04
CA GLN A 148 9.56 3.55 -12.98
C GLN A 148 8.64 3.09 -14.10
N THR A 149 8.59 1.77 -14.38
CA THR A 149 7.81 1.21 -15.47
C THR A 149 6.95 0.03 -15.03
N ILE A 150 5.89 -0.22 -15.79
CA ILE A 150 5.03 -1.40 -15.63
C ILE A 150 5.85 -2.68 -15.76
N GLU A 151 6.75 -2.77 -16.74
CA GLU A 151 7.58 -3.96 -16.98
C GLU A 151 8.42 -4.32 -15.76
N GLN A 152 9.05 -3.34 -15.10
CA GLN A 152 9.84 -3.55 -13.89
C GLN A 152 8.97 -4.03 -12.72
N CYS A 153 7.81 -3.40 -12.52
CA CYS A 153 6.89 -3.78 -11.45
C CYS A 153 6.36 -5.20 -11.65
N VAL A 154 5.94 -5.55 -12.88
CA VAL A 154 5.44 -6.88 -13.21
C VAL A 154 6.53 -7.95 -13.07
N SER A 155 7.74 -7.67 -13.54
CA SER A 155 8.89 -8.58 -13.38
C SER A 155 9.19 -8.86 -11.91
N THR A 156 9.13 -7.84 -11.06
CA THR A 156 9.33 -7.99 -9.61
C THR A 156 8.25 -8.84 -8.96
N ILE A 157 6.98 -8.67 -9.36
CA ILE A 157 5.89 -9.55 -8.92
C ILE A 157 6.18 -10.99 -9.32
N ASN A 158 6.56 -11.23 -10.59
CA ASN A 158 6.84 -12.58 -11.08
C ASN A 158 7.94 -13.27 -10.27
N LEU A 159 9.06 -12.58 -10.02
CA LEU A 159 10.17 -13.09 -9.21
C LEU A 159 9.73 -13.46 -7.79
N ASN A 160 8.92 -12.60 -7.16
CA ASN A 160 8.42 -12.86 -5.80
C ASN A 160 7.48 -14.07 -5.75
N GLU A 161 6.61 -14.24 -6.76
CA GLU A 161 5.74 -15.41 -6.84
C GLU A 161 6.57 -16.68 -7.05
N GLU A 162 7.55 -16.67 -7.97
CA GLU A 162 8.47 -17.80 -8.20
C GLU A 162 9.23 -18.20 -6.93
N LEU A 163 9.73 -17.22 -6.17
CA LEU A 163 10.40 -17.47 -4.89
C LEU A 163 9.45 -18.10 -3.86
N GLN A 164 8.21 -17.65 -3.77
CA GLN A 164 7.20 -18.24 -2.87
C GLN A 164 6.90 -19.70 -3.23
N TYR A 165 6.75 -20.02 -4.52
CA TYR A 165 6.57 -21.41 -4.96
C TYR A 165 7.76 -22.30 -4.59
N HIS A 166 8.99 -21.77 -4.69
CA HIS A 166 10.19 -22.53 -4.34
C HIS A 166 10.36 -22.73 -2.81
N GLU A 167 9.98 -21.76 -1.99
CA GLU A 167 10.03 -21.91 -0.52
C GLU A 167 8.98 -22.91 0.01
N GLU A 168 7.78 -22.94 -0.59
CA GLU A 168 6.73 -23.89 -0.21
C GLU A 168 7.13 -25.36 -0.51
N ASP A 169 7.79 -25.62 -1.64
CA ASP A 169 8.26 -26.97 -2.02
C ASP A 169 9.45 -27.47 -1.18
N HIS A 170 10.16 -26.58 -0.49
CA HIS A 170 11.26 -26.93 0.43
C HIS A 170 10.80 -27.16 1.88
N SER A 171 9.49 -27.07 2.16
CA SER A 171 8.91 -27.50 3.43
C SER A 171 8.85 -29.03 3.52
N VAL A 172 10.00 -29.63 3.81
CA VAL A 172 10.18 -31.07 4.08
C VAL A 172 9.09 -31.58 5.03
N PRO A 173 8.44 -32.73 4.75
CA PRO A 173 7.45 -33.28 5.67
C PRO A 173 8.14 -33.57 7.00
N LYS A 174 7.72 -32.87 8.06
CA LYS A 174 8.06 -33.26 9.44
C LYS A 174 7.51 -34.68 9.63
N LYS A 175 8.41 -35.66 9.65
CA LYS A 175 8.08 -37.05 9.95
C LYS A 175 7.31 -37.07 11.27
N LYS A 176 6.18 -37.80 11.24
CA LYS A 176 5.38 -38.15 12.42
C LYS A 176 6.20 -38.92 13.44
#